data_AF-A0A7V8RXH9-F1
#
_entry.id   AF-A0A7V8RXH9-F1
#
_cell.length_a   1.000
_cell.length_b   1.000
_cell.length_c   1.000
_cell.angle_alpha   90.00
_cell.angle_beta   90.00
_cell.angle_gamma   90.00
#
_symmetry.space_group_name_H-M   'P 1'
#
loop_
_entity.id
_entity.type
_entity.pdbx_description
1 polymer ?
#
loop_
_entity_poly.entity_id
_entity_poly.type
_entity_poly.pdbx_seq_one_letter_code
_entity_poly.pdbx_strand_id
1 'polypeptide(L)' 'MELTVGAVVSTFIGGMMVAAAAAWPAGAAAPTQVDPPYGSCKEAHADGAYNIKKGDPGYRPKLDRDNDGVACEG' A
#
# COMPACT_ATOMS: atom_id res chain seq x y z
N MET A 1 -42.14 40.04 15.54
CA MET A 1 -40.70 39.87 15.26
C MET A 1 -40.57 38.59 14.42
N GLU A 2 -41.23 38.43 13.28
CA GLU A 2 -41.31 39.26 12.06
C GLU A 2 -39.92 39.54 11.44
N LEU A 3 -39.64 38.79 10.37
CA LEU A 3 -39.07 39.29 9.11
C LEU A 3 -37.55 39.38 8.87
N THR A 4 -36.65 38.85 9.71
CA THR A 4 -35.19 38.93 9.42
C THR A 4 -34.49 37.63 9.01
N VAL A 5 -35.16 36.48 9.01
CA VAL A 5 -34.53 35.18 8.62
C VAL A 5 -34.75 34.83 7.14
N GLY A 6 -35.56 35.63 6.41
CA GLY A 6 -35.92 35.37 5.00
C GLY A 6 -34.91 35.82 3.94
N ALA A 7 -33.82 36.53 4.31
CA ALA A 7 -32.90 37.13 3.33
C ALA A 7 -31.59 36.37 3.12
N VAL A 8 -31.28 35.34 3.92
CA VAL A 8 -30.04 34.55 3.78
C VAL A 8 -30.28 33.23 3.02
N VAL A 9 -31.53 32.79 2.97
CA VAL A 9 -32.01 31.59 2.25
C VAL A 9 -32.51 31.98 0.86
N SER A 10 -31.70 32.68 0.05
CA SER A 10 -32.12 32.97 -1.34
C SER A 10 -31.01 33.03 -2.38
N THR A 11 -29.77 32.66 -2.03
CA THR A 11 -28.64 32.72 -2.99
C THR A 11 -27.68 31.53 -2.98
N PHE A 12 -28.00 30.41 -2.33
CA PHE A 12 -27.19 29.18 -2.36
C PHE A 12 -27.94 27.96 -2.91
N ILE A 13 -28.93 28.18 -3.78
CA ILE A 13 -29.61 27.11 -4.54
C ILE A 13 -29.42 27.42 -6.01
N GLY A 14 -28.22 27.17 -6.52
CA GLY A 14 -27.86 27.54 -7.89
C GLY A 14 -26.51 27.00 -8.32
N GLY A 15 -26.40 25.68 -8.43
CA GLY A 15 -25.37 25.06 -9.26
C GLY A 15 -24.19 24.47 -8.52
N MET A 16 -24.33 23.23 -8.06
CA MET A 16 -23.20 22.29 -8.10
C MET A 16 -23.71 20.84 -8.15
N MET A 17 -24.42 20.50 -9.22
CA MET A 17 -24.46 19.11 -9.69
C MET A 17 -23.16 18.85 -10.44
N VAL A 18 -22.14 18.35 -9.75
CA VAL A 18 -20.98 17.72 -10.40
C VAL A 18 -21.02 16.24 -10.07
N ALA A 19 -21.61 15.48 -11.00
CA ALA A 19 -21.36 14.06 -11.10
C ALA A 19 -19.89 13.86 -11.50
N ALA A 20 -19.10 13.27 -10.61
CA ALA A 20 -17.80 12.71 -10.95
C ALA A 20 -17.80 11.23 -10.55
N ALA A 21 -18.19 10.40 -11.50
CA ALA A 21 -17.77 9.01 -11.51
C ALA A 21 -16.26 8.93 -11.78
N ALA A 22 -15.65 7.89 -11.22
CA ALA A 22 -14.29 7.39 -11.48
C ALA A 22 -13.11 8.20 -10.91
N ALA A 23 -12.56 7.69 -9.81
CA ALA A 23 -11.21 7.14 -9.81
C ALA A 23 -11.05 6.21 -8.60
N TRP A 24 -11.12 4.90 -8.82
CA TRP A 24 -10.38 3.98 -7.95
C TRP A 24 -8.95 4.48 -7.86
N PRO A 25 -8.31 4.52 -6.68
CA PRO A 25 -6.88 4.75 -6.63
C PRO A 25 -6.22 3.63 -7.44
N ALA A 26 -5.75 3.99 -8.64
CA ALA A 26 -4.94 3.13 -9.46
C ALA A 26 -3.68 2.78 -8.65
N GLY A 27 -3.54 1.49 -8.33
CA GLY A 27 -2.31 0.86 -7.87
C GLY A 27 -1.70 1.50 -6.63
N ALA A 28 -1.92 0.85 -5.47
CA ALA A 28 -0.92 0.90 -4.42
C ALA A 28 0.44 0.60 -5.05
N ALA A 29 1.32 1.59 -5.13
CA ALA A 29 2.72 1.33 -5.34
C ALA A 29 3.14 0.42 -4.19
N ALA A 30 3.33 -0.87 -4.48
CA ALA A 30 3.89 -1.79 -3.51
C ALA A 30 5.17 -1.14 -2.99
N PRO A 31 5.40 -1.11 -1.66
CA PRO A 31 6.64 -0.58 -1.15
C PRO A 31 7.76 -1.33 -1.85
N THR A 32 8.63 -0.60 -2.57
CA THR A 32 9.96 -1.08 -2.92
C THR A 32 10.75 -1.05 -1.62
N GLN A 33 10.33 -1.88 -0.67
CA GLN A 33 11.14 -2.21 0.48
C GLN A 33 12.39 -2.82 -0.15
N VAL A 34 13.57 -2.30 0.17
CA VAL A 34 14.83 -2.91 -0.27
C VAL A 34 15.39 -3.50 0.99
N ASP A 35 14.84 -4.65 1.39
CA ASP A 35 15.36 -5.41 2.51
C ASP A 35 16.84 -5.75 2.27
N PRO A 36 17.62 -5.90 3.34
CA PRO A 36 19.06 -6.15 3.24
C PRO A 36 19.33 -7.35 2.33
N PRO A 37 20.33 -7.27 1.43
CA PRO A 37 20.71 -8.41 0.60
C PRO A 37 21.47 -9.41 1.46
N TYR A 38 20.75 -10.23 2.24
CA TYR A 38 21.36 -11.26 3.07
C TYR A 38 22.28 -12.16 2.23
N GLY A 39 23.51 -12.37 2.69
CA GLY A 39 24.47 -13.26 2.05
C GLY A 39 24.12 -14.73 2.26
N SER A 40 23.39 -15.03 3.34
CA SER A 40 22.94 -16.37 3.72
C SER A 40 21.69 -16.30 4.61
N CYS A 41 20.96 -17.40 4.71
CA CYS A 41 19.81 -17.48 5.62
C CYS A 41 20.18 -17.33 7.09
N LYS A 42 21.42 -17.62 7.48
CA LYS A 42 21.90 -17.33 8.83
C LYS A 42 21.86 -15.84 9.16
N GLU A 43 22.21 -15.00 8.20
CA GLU A 43 22.20 -13.55 8.34
C GLU A 43 20.75 -13.04 8.37
N ALA A 44 19.89 -13.57 7.49
CA ALA A 44 18.46 -13.30 7.51
C ALA A 44 17.82 -13.65 8.86
N HIS A 45 18.11 -14.85 9.39
CA HIS A 45 17.61 -15.32 10.67
C HIS A 45 18.13 -14.49 11.84
N ALA A 46 19.38 -14.01 11.78
CA ALA A 46 19.94 -13.12 12.80
C ALA A 46 19.17 -11.78 12.89
N ASP A 47 18.67 -11.31 11.74
CA ASP A 47 17.85 -10.10 11.64
C ASP A 47 16.34 -10.39 11.80
N GLY A 48 15.97 -11.64 12.08
CA GLY A 48 14.59 -12.07 12.27
C GLY A 48 13.77 -12.21 10.98
N ALA A 49 14.43 -12.21 9.82
CA ALA A 49 13.81 -12.46 8.53
C ALA A 49 13.72 -13.97 8.25
N TYR A 50 12.49 -14.47 8.17
CA TYR A 50 12.14 -15.86 7.88
C TYR A 50 11.06 -15.93 6.81
N ASN A 51 10.97 -17.05 6.10
CA ASN A 51 9.89 -17.33 5.13
C ASN A 51 9.75 -16.23 4.07
N ILE A 52 10.87 -15.81 3.49
CA ILE A 52 10.94 -14.68 2.56
C ILE A 52 10.39 -15.15 1.21
N LYS A 53 9.26 -14.60 0.75
CA LYS A 53 8.57 -15.11 -0.44
C LYS A 53 9.14 -14.52 -1.71
N LYS A 54 9.02 -15.22 -2.82
CA LYS A 54 9.37 -14.72 -4.14
C LYS A 54 8.61 -13.42 -4.45
N GLY A 55 9.38 -12.35 -4.66
CA GLY A 55 8.84 -10.99 -4.84
C GLY A 55 9.03 -10.09 -3.62
N ASP A 56 9.29 -10.67 -2.45
CA ASP A 56 9.79 -9.92 -1.31
C ASP A 56 11.21 -9.45 -1.60
N PRO A 57 11.63 -8.33 -1.03
CA PRO A 57 12.92 -7.74 -1.39
C PRO A 57 14.11 -8.51 -0.85
N GLY A 58 13.92 -9.24 0.25
CA GLY A 58 14.91 -10.15 0.80
C GLY A 58 15.02 -11.45 -0.01
N TYR A 59 14.12 -11.70 -0.97
CA TYR A 59 14.12 -12.97 -1.70
C TYR A 59 15.28 -13.02 -2.68
N ARG A 60 16.05 -14.10 -2.58
CA ARG A 60 17.11 -14.41 -3.53
C ARG A 60 17.01 -15.89 -3.89
N PRO A 61 17.06 -16.26 -5.18
CA PRO A 61 17.06 -17.66 -5.59
C PRO A 61 18.19 -18.50 -4.99
N LYS A 62 19.30 -17.86 -4.59
CA LYS A 62 20.42 -18.55 -3.92
C LYS A 62 20.08 -18.94 -2.47
N LEU A 63 19.13 -18.26 -1.83
CA LEU A 63 18.70 -18.50 -0.46
C LEU A 63 17.56 -19.52 -0.38
N ASP A 64 16.83 -19.70 -1.49
CA ASP A 64 15.79 -20.71 -1.69
C ASP A 64 16.42 -21.98 -2.26
N ARG A 65 16.76 -22.93 -1.36
CA ARG A 65 17.61 -24.07 -1.73
C ARG A 65 16.84 -25.12 -2.54
N ASP A 66 15.55 -25.27 -2.28
CA ASP A 66 14.63 -26.20 -2.92
C ASP A 66 13.79 -25.56 -4.03
N ASN A 67 13.88 -24.25 -4.21
CA ASN A 67 13.26 -23.47 -5.30
C ASN A 67 11.73 -23.51 -5.28
N ASP A 68 11.14 -23.58 -4.10
CA ASP A 68 9.69 -23.61 -3.91
C ASP A 68 9.07 -22.20 -3.96
N GLY A 69 9.90 -21.15 -3.94
CA GLY A 69 9.50 -19.76 -3.91
C GLY A 69 9.50 -19.12 -2.52
N VAL A 70 10.02 -19.81 -1.50
CA VAL A 70 10.20 -19.31 -0.14
C VAL A 70 11.66 -19.48 0.29
N ALA A 71 12.37 -18.38 0.47
CA ALA A 71 13.74 -18.38 0.94
C ALA A 71 13.81 -18.34 2.48
N CYS A 72 14.86 -18.96 3.02
CA CYS A 72 15.19 -18.91 4.45
C CYS A 72 14.03 -19.33 5.36
N GLU A 73 13.38 -20.42 4.97
CA GLU A 73 12.48 -21.16 5.83
C GLU A 73 13.20 -21.56 7.13
N GLY A 74 12.42 -21.61 8.22
CA GLY A 74 12.91 -21.83 9.58
C GLY A 74 13.43 -23.25 9.81
#